data_AF-A0A448UU56-F1
#
_entry.id   AF-A0A448UU56-F1
#
_cell.length_a   1.000
_cell.length_b   1.000
_cell.length_c   1.000
_cell.angle_alpha   90.00
_cell.angle_beta   90.00
_cell.angle_gamma   90.00
#
_symmetry.space_group_name_H-M   'P 1'
#
loop_
_entity.id
_entity.type
_entity.pdbx_description
1 polymer ?
#
loop_
_entity_poly.entity_id
_entity_poly.type
_entity_poly.pdbx_seq_one_letter_code
_entity_poly.pdbx_strand_id
1 'polypeptide(L)'
;MKRLKNFINGKFVDSTSDEVLDIVYPVTGEVIAQAPISTDDDVNTAMHAAQDAFKTWKHTTPSDRQLLLLKLADALEENVDVLVEAQHRNTGQPRELIRDEEVLVGANQLRFFAGAARTLEGKAATEYMEGHTSYVRREPIGVVAQVTPGTIPS
;
A
#
# COMPACT_ATOMS: atom_id res chain seq x y z
N MET A 1 -1.42 -15.76 22.09
CA MET A 1 -0.64 -14.71 21.40
C MET A 1 -1.15 -14.60 19.97
N LYS A 2 -1.43 -13.40 19.44
CA LYS A 2 -1.87 -13.24 18.03
C LYS A 2 -0.64 -13.26 17.11
N ARG A 3 -0.55 -14.25 16.21
CA ARG A 3 0.50 -14.31 15.18
C ARG A 3 0.00 -13.65 13.90
N LEU A 4 0.75 -12.67 13.41
CA LEU A 4 0.49 -12.00 12.13
C LEU A 4 0.92 -12.91 10.98
N LYS A 5 0.38 -12.61 9.80
CA LYS A 5 0.60 -13.37 8.57
C LYS A 5 1.00 -12.43 7.45
N ASN A 6 1.77 -12.93 6.49
CA ASN A 6 2.03 -12.20 5.25
C ASN A 6 0.74 -12.13 4.43
N PHE A 7 0.53 -11.04 3.68
CA PHE A 7 -0.59 -10.94 2.75
C PHE A 7 -0.06 -11.05 1.32
N ILE A 8 -0.20 -12.24 0.72
CA ILE A 8 0.35 -12.56 -0.60
C ILE A 8 -0.78 -13.06 -1.49
N ASN A 9 -0.85 -12.52 -2.72
CA ASN A 9 -1.82 -12.93 -3.74
C ASN A 9 -3.28 -12.93 -3.23
N GLY A 10 -3.67 -11.87 -2.51
CA GLY A 10 -5.03 -11.70 -2.00
C GLY A 10 -5.39 -12.54 -0.77
N LYS A 11 -4.41 -13.16 -0.09
CA LYS A 11 -4.65 -14.05 1.06
C LYS A 11 -3.63 -13.84 2.17
N PHE A 12 -4.06 -14.07 3.41
CA PHE A 12 -3.15 -14.20 4.55
C PHE A 12 -2.49 -15.58 4.54
N VAL A 13 -1.16 -15.62 4.50
CA VAL A 13 -0.33 -16.83 4.45
C VAL A 13 0.70 -16.82 5.58
N ASP A 14 0.96 -18.00 6.13
CA ASP A 14 2.03 -18.17 7.10
C ASP A 14 3.38 -18.06 6.38
N SER A 15 4.39 -17.51 7.06
CA SER A 15 5.77 -17.49 6.56
C SER A 15 6.34 -18.91 6.58
N THR A 16 7.31 -19.18 5.71
CA THR A 16 8.11 -20.42 5.76
C THR A 16 9.06 -20.46 6.96
N SER A 17 9.22 -19.36 7.70
CA SER A 17 10.03 -19.26 8.92
C SER A 17 9.22 -19.51 10.19
N ASP A 18 9.86 -20.17 11.15
CA ASP A 18 9.40 -20.24 12.54
C ASP A 18 9.89 -19.04 13.38
N GLU A 19 10.83 -18.24 12.86
CA GLU A 19 11.31 -17.05 13.55
C GLU A 19 10.24 -15.95 13.58
N VAL A 20 10.12 -15.30 14.74
CA VAL A 20 9.12 -14.27 14.99
C VAL A 20 9.76 -13.09 15.72
N LEU A 21 9.22 -11.90 15.46
CA LEU A 21 9.48 -10.67 16.16
C LEU A 21 8.29 -10.34 17.06
N ASP A 22 8.55 -10.14 18.35
CA ASP A 22 7.53 -9.68 19.29
C ASP A 22 7.19 -8.21 19.03
N ILE A 23 5.90 -7.94 18.85
CA ILE A 23 5.37 -6.58 18.81
C ILE A 23 4.99 -6.20 20.24
N VAL A 24 5.73 -5.25 20.79
CA VAL A 24 5.61 -4.81 22.18
C VAL A 24 4.85 -3.49 22.22
N TYR A 25 3.86 -3.39 23.11
CA TYR A 25 3.21 -2.11 23.37
C TYR A 25 4.14 -1.23 24.22
N PRO A 26 4.69 -0.13 23.68
CA PRO A 26 5.76 0.62 24.34
C PRO A 26 5.36 1.26 25.68
N VAL A 27 4.06 1.48 25.93
CA VAL A 27 3.58 2.11 27.18
C VAL A 27 3.66 1.15 28.38
N THR A 28 3.47 -0.15 28.15
CA THR A 28 3.38 -1.16 29.22
C THR A 28 4.49 -2.21 29.17
N GLY A 29 5.12 -2.38 28.00
CA GLY A 29 6.08 -3.46 27.75
C GLY A 29 5.43 -4.82 27.46
N GLU A 30 4.09 -4.89 27.38
CA GLU A 30 3.39 -6.14 27.06
C GLU A 30 3.56 -6.52 25.58
N VAL A 31 3.76 -7.81 25.30
CA VAL A 31 3.75 -8.33 23.93
C VAL A 31 2.30 -8.48 23.45
N ILE A 32 1.92 -7.70 22.43
CA ILE A 32 0.55 -7.65 21.91
C ILE A 32 0.33 -8.52 20.67
N ALA A 33 1.39 -8.84 19.93
CA ALA A 33 1.36 -9.70 18.76
C ALA A 33 2.77 -10.21 18.40
N GLN A 34 2.84 -11.15 17.46
CA GLN A 34 4.09 -11.65 16.89
C GLN A 34 4.05 -11.54 15.37
N ALA A 35 5.03 -10.88 14.77
CA ALA A 35 5.21 -10.82 13.32
C ALA A 35 6.23 -11.87 12.87
N PRO A 36 6.02 -12.57 11.74
CA PRO A 36 7.02 -13.49 11.23
C PRO A 36 8.25 -12.73 10.70
N ILE A 37 9.45 -13.24 10.96
CA ILE A 37 10.66 -12.81 10.25
C ILE A 37 10.68 -13.59 8.93
N SER A 38 10.15 -12.94 7.88
CA SER A 38 9.94 -13.58 6.57
C SER A 38 11.26 -13.94 5.89
N THR A 39 11.27 -15.04 5.15
CA THR A 39 12.45 -15.53 4.42
C THR A 39 12.56 -14.93 3.02
N ASP A 40 13.70 -15.15 2.36
CA ASP A 40 13.87 -14.86 0.94
C ASP A 40 12.83 -15.58 0.08
N ASP A 41 12.40 -16.79 0.44
CA ASP A 41 11.38 -17.55 -0.29
C ASP A 41 10.00 -16.91 -0.18
N ASP A 42 9.64 -16.37 0.99
CA ASP A 42 8.40 -15.61 1.18
C ASP A 42 8.40 -14.34 0.31
N VAL A 43 9.52 -13.63 0.30
CA VAL A 43 9.70 -12.42 -0.53
C VAL A 43 9.63 -12.78 -2.01
N ASN A 44 10.33 -13.81 -2.47
CA ASN A 44 10.29 -14.28 -3.86
C ASN A 44 8.87 -14.67 -4.27
N THR A 45 8.13 -15.34 -3.38
CA THR A 45 6.72 -15.71 -3.63
C THR A 45 5.83 -14.48 -3.78
N ALA A 46 6.01 -13.46 -2.93
CA ALA A 46 5.29 -12.20 -3.04
C ALA A 46 5.63 -11.46 -4.35
N MET A 47 6.91 -11.43 -4.73
CA MET A 47 7.37 -10.76 -5.95
C MET A 47 6.85 -11.45 -7.21
N HIS A 48 6.84 -12.78 -7.26
CA HIS A 48 6.25 -13.52 -8.38
C HIS A 48 4.74 -13.26 -8.49
N ALA A 49 4.02 -13.28 -7.37
CA ALA A 49 2.59 -12.97 -7.37
C ALA A 49 2.31 -11.54 -7.87
N ALA A 50 3.13 -10.57 -7.47
CA ALA A 50 3.03 -9.19 -7.93
C ALA A 50 3.33 -9.05 -9.43
N GLN A 51 4.34 -9.75 -9.94
CA GLN A 51 4.67 -9.79 -11.37
C GLN A 51 3.53 -10.39 -12.20
N ASP A 52 2.91 -11.46 -11.71
CA ASP A 52 1.77 -12.10 -12.37
C ASP A 52 0.54 -11.19 -12.39
N ALA A 53 0.22 -10.53 -11.26
CA ALA A 53 -0.85 -9.56 -11.20
C ALA A 53 -0.59 -8.34 -12.11
N PHE A 54 0.67 -7.91 -12.26
CA PHE A 54 1.02 -6.77 -13.12
C PHE A 54 0.69 -7.01 -14.60
N LYS A 55 0.71 -8.27 -15.06
CA LYS A 55 0.36 -8.63 -16.46
C LYS A 55 -1.04 -8.13 -16.83
N THR A 56 -1.99 -8.15 -15.91
CA THR A 56 -3.36 -7.67 -16.13
C THR A 56 -3.56 -6.26 -15.57
N TRP A 57 -3.01 -5.94 -14.40
CA TRP A 57 -3.16 -4.65 -13.73
C TRP A 57 -2.67 -3.46 -14.56
N LYS A 58 -1.61 -3.64 -15.36
CA LYS A 58 -1.10 -2.59 -16.26
C LYS A 58 -2.11 -2.12 -17.31
N HIS A 59 -3.13 -2.94 -17.61
CA HIS A 59 -4.19 -2.64 -18.56
C HIS A 59 -5.46 -2.08 -17.92
N THR A 60 -5.55 -2.05 -16.59
CA THR A 60 -6.68 -1.44 -15.87
C THR A 60 -6.84 0.02 -16.32
N THR A 61 -8.07 0.47 -16.55
CA THR A 61 -8.29 1.83 -17.05
C THR A 61 -8.00 2.88 -15.97
N PRO A 62 -7.68 4.13 -16.33
CA PRO A 62 -7.63 5.24 -15.36
C PRO A 62 -8.88 5.36 -14.49
N SER A 63 -10.06 5.09 -15.05
CA SER A 63 -11.33 5.16 -14.34
C SER A 63 -11.46 4.07 -13.27
N ASP A 64 -11.09 2.84 -13.61
CA ASP A 64 -11.16 1.72 -12.66
C ASP A 64 -10.11 1.88 -11.55
N ARG A 65 -8.90 2.34 -11.88
CA ARG A 65 -7.88 2.66 -10.87
C ARG A 65 -8.33 3.76 -9.92
N GLN A 66 -8.94 4.83 -10.43
CA GLN A 66 -9.53 5.87 -9.59
C GLN A 66 -10.58 5.28 -8.65
N LEU A 67 -11.52 4.50 -9.17
CA LEU A 67 -12.59 3.91 -8.36
C LEU A 67 -12.05 3.05 -7.23
N LEU A 68 -11.00 2.25 -7.48
CA LEU A 68 -10.37 1.42 -6.46
C LEU A 68 -9.68 2.25 -5.36
N LEU A 69 -9.00 3.34 -5.74
CA LEU A 69 -8.38 4.26 -4.77
C LEU A 69 -9.42 5.00 -3.92
N LEU A 70 -10.54 5.41 -4.51
CA LEU A 70 -11.64 6.04 -3.78
C LEU A 70 -12.27 5.06 -2.79
N LYS A 71 -12.55 3.83 -3.21
CA LYS A 71 -13.08 2.77 -2.32
C LYS A 71 -12.12 2.45 -1.17
N LEU A 72 -10.82 2.46 -1.42
CA LEU A 72 -9.82 2.25 -0.37
C LEU A 72 -9.84 3.41 0.63
N ALA A 73 -9.96 4.65 0.14
CA ALA A 73 -10.06 5.83 1.00
C ALA A 73 -11.33 5.81 1.87
N ASP A 74 -12.47 5.41 1.30
CA ASP A 74 -13.72 5.22 2.03
C ASP A 74 -13.55 4.13 3.12
N ALA A 75 -12.94 2.99 2.76
CA ALA A 75 -12.68 1.91 3.71
C ALA A 75 -11.76 2.33 4.87
N LEU A 76 -10.76 3.20 4.63
CA LEU A 76 -9.91 3.75 5.69
C LEU A 76 -10.71 4.59 6.68
N GLU A 77 -11.59 5.46 6.19
CA GLU A 77 -12.43 6.33 7.02
C GLU A 77 -13.48 5.56 7.81
N GLU A 78 -14.12 4.56 7.18
CA GLU A 78 -15.09 3.67 7.82
C GLU A 78 -14.46 2.86 8.96
N ASN A 79 -13.14 2.60 8.90
CA ASN A 79 -12.41 1.79 9.87
C ASN A 79 -11.46 2.61 10.76
N VAL A 80 -11.62 3.93 10.82
CA VAL A 80 -10.69 4.85 11.50
C VAL A 80 -10.40 4.44 12.93
N ASP A 81 -11.42 4.08 13.71
CA ASP A 81 -11.24 3.75 15.14
C ASP A 81 -10.40 2.47 15.33
N VAL A 82 -10.60 1.47 14.46
CA VAL A 82 -9.84 0.21 14.52
C VAL A 82 -8.38 0.45 14.14
N LEU A 83 -8.13 1.27 13.12
CA LEU A 83 -6.78 1.63 12.68
C LEU A 83 -6.05 2.44 13.77
N VAL A 84 -6.74 3.42 14.37
CA VAL A 84 -6.20 4.23 15.47
C VAL A 84 -5.81 3.37 16.66
N GLU A 85 -6.66 2.44 17.08
CA GLU A 85 -6.33 1.54 18.20
C GLU A 85 -5.17 0.60 17.88
N ALA A 86 -5.11 0.06 16.67
CA ALA A 86 -4.01 -0.81 16.25
C ALA A 86 -2.67 -0.05 16.27
N GLN A 87 -2.66 1.15 15.70
CA GLN A 87 -1.49 2.03 15.65
C GLN A 87 -1.08 2.51 17.03
N HIS A 88 -2.02 2.93 17.87
CA HIS A 88 -1.74 3.34 19.25
C HIS A 88 -1.08 2.22 20.06
N ARG A 89 -1.53 0.98 19.90
CA ARG A 89 -0.92 -0.18 20.57
C ARG A 89 0.46 -0.50 20.02
N ASN A 90 0.75 -0.17 18.77
CA ASN A 90 2.04 -0.40 18.16
C ASN A 90 3.07 0.69 18.53
N THR A 91 2.67 1.96 18.56
CA THR A 91 3.59 3.11 18.68
C THR A 91 3.48 3.86 20.01
N GLY A 92 2.37 3.74 20.73
CA GLY A 92 2.07 4.53 21.92
C GLY A 92 1.63 5.98 21.65
N GLN A 93 1.57 6.39 20.38
CA GLN A 93 1.23 7.76 20.00
C GLN A 93 -0.21 8.12 20.40
N PRO A 94 -0.50 9.40 20.74
CA PRO A 94 -1.85 9.82 21.09
C PRO A 94 -2.86 9.50 19.98
N ARG A 95 -4.01 8.95 20.36
CA ARG A 95 -5.06 8.52 19.43
C ARG A 95 -5.53 9.63 18.50
N GLU A 96 -5.70 10.84 19.04
CA GLU A 96 -6.11 12.01 18.26
C GLU A 96 -5.09 12.35 17.17
N LEU A 97 -3.80 12.27 17.49
CA LEU A 97 -2.72 12.52 16.53
C LEU A 97 -2.72 11.48 15.40
N ILE A 98 -2.83 10.19 15.76
CA ILE A 98 -2.93 9.10 14.77
C ILE A 98 -4.15 9.30 13.86
N ARG A 99 -5.28 9.65 14.46
CA ARG A 99 -6.54 9.84 13.73
C ARG A 99 -6.41 10.96 12.71
N ASP A 100 -6.03 12.14 13.17
CA ASP A 100 -6.16 13.36 12.39
C ASP A 100 -4.94 13.61 11.48
N GLU A 101 -3.74 13.14 11.85
CA GLU A 101 -2.52 13.36 11.08
C GLU A 101 -2.04 12.15 10.27
N GLU A 102 -2.51 10.94 10.57
CA GLU A 102 -2.09 9.71 9.85
C GLU A 102 -3.24 9.10 9.06
N VAL A 103 -4.29 8.62 9.73
CA VAL A 103 -5.35 7.84 9.07
C VAL A 103 -6.16 8.72 8.12
N LEU A 104 -6.64 9.87 8.59
CA LEU A 104 -7.44 10.78 7.75
C LEU A 104 -6.60 11.49 6.68
N VAL A 105 -5.34 11.82 6.98
CA VAL A 105 -4.40 12.34 5.97
C VAL A 105 -4.12 11.29 4.90
N GLY A 106 -3.90 10.03 5.28
CA GLY A 106 -3.71 8.91 4.34
C GLY A 106 -4.93 8.72 3.43
N ALA A 107 -6.14 8.77 4.00
CA ALA A 107 -7.38 8.74 3.20
C ALA A 107 -7.47 9.93 2.24
N ASN A 108 -7.06 11.13 2.65
CA ASN A 108 -7.02 12.30 1.77
C ASN A 108 -5.99 12.13 0.64
N GLN A 109 -4.79 11.61 0.94
CA GLN A 109 -3.76 11.32 -0.06
C GLN A 109 -4.23 10.31 -1.11
N LEU A 110 -4.94 9.25 -0.69
CA LEU A 110 -5.55 8.29 -1.63
C LEU A 110 -6.51 8.99 -2.59
N ARG A 111 -7.33 9.92 -2.10
CA ARG A 111 -8.25 10.70 -2.95
C ARG A 111 -7.50 11.64 -3.90
N PHE A 112 -6.43 12.27 -3.45
CA PHE A 112 -5.55 13.06 -4.31
C PHE A 112 -5.00 12.20 -5.46
N PHE A 113 -4.43 11.03 -5.16
CA PHE A 113 -3.89 10.13 -6.19
C PHE A 113 -4.98 9.52 -7.07
N ALA A 114 -6.20 9.33 -6.56
CA ALA A 114 -7.35 8.92 -7.36
C ALA A 114 -7.70 9.97 -8.44
N GLY A 115 -7.61 11.26 -8.11
CA GLY A 115 -7.70 12.35 -9.08
C GLY A 115 -6.54 12.35 -10.07
N ALA A 116 -5.30 12.27 -9.56
CA ALA A 116 -4.09 12.27 -10.39
C ALA A 116 -4.06 11.11 -11.40
N ALA A 117 -4.63 9.95 -11.05
CA ALA A 117 -4.72 8.79 -11.94
C ALA A 117 -5.46 9.07 -13.26
N ARG A 118 -6.31 10.10 -13.31
CA ARG A 118 -7.04 10.54 -14.53
C ARG A 118 -6.41 11.72 -15.24
N THR A 119 -5.50 12.43 -14.58
CA THR A 119 -4.86 13.65 -15.10
C THR A 119 -3.41 13.34 -15.46
N LEU A 120 -3.23 12.45 -16.43
CA LEU A 120 -1.90 12.16 -16.98
C LEU A 120 -1.55 13.21 -18.03
N GLU A 121 -0.83 14.25 -17.60
CA GLU A 121 -0.33 15.27 -18.52
C GLU A 121 0.66 14.70 -19.54
N GLY A 122 0.50 15.12 -20.79
CA GLY A 122 1.38 14.77 -21.91
C GLY A 122 1.50 15.94 -22.88
N LYS A 123 2.59 15.99 -23.64
CA LYS A 123 2.72 16.95 -24.75
C LYS A 123 1.71 16.59 -25.83
N ALA A 124 1.12 17.60 -26.46
CA ALA A 124 0.26 17.40 -27.61
C ALA A 124 0.99 16.57 -28.68
N ALA A 125 0.28 15.63 -29.29
CA ALA A 125 0.79 14.90 -30.43
C ALA A 125 0.94 15.87 -31.61
N THR A 126 2.06 15.81 -32.31
CA THR A 126 2.34 16.68 -33.46
C THR A 126 3.14 15.94 -34.51
N GLU A 127 3.13 16.44 -35.74
CA GLU A 127 4.07 16.02 -36.78
C GLU A 127 5.35 16.83 -36.66
N TYR A 128 6.47 16.14 -36.38
CA TYR A 128 7.81 16.73 -36.52
C TYR A 128 8.41 16.46 -37.90
N MET A 129 7.82 15.51 -38.64
CA MET A 129 8.16 15.15 -40.00
C MET A 129 6.84 14.82 -40.71
N GLU A 130 6.70 15.27 -41.95
CA GLU A 130 5.48 15.09 -42.75
C GLU A 130 5.07 13.61 -42.81
N GLY A 131 3.81 13.33 -42.46
CA GLY A 131 3.28 11.97 -42.44
C GLY A 131 3.66 11.13 -41.22
N HIS A 132 4.33 11.72 -40.22
CA HIS A 132 4.76 11.02 -38.99
C HIS A 132 4.28 11.73 -37.72
N THR A 133 3.27 11.16 -37.07
CA THR A 133 2.81 11.63 -35.75
C THR A 133 3.76 11.20 -34.63
N SER A 134 4.19 12.17 -33.83
CA SER A 134 4.98 11.96 -32.61
C SER A 134 4.15 12.26 -31.37
N TYR A 135 4.26 11.41 -30.35
CA TYR A 135 3.58 11.60 -29.06
C TYR A 135 4.39 10.97 -27.92
N VAL A 136 4.11 11.38 -26.69
CA VAL A 136 4.72 10.83 -25.48
C VAL A 136 3.65 10.08 -24.69
N ARG A 137 3.92 8.82 -24.35
CA ARG A 137 3.04 8.00 -23.52
C ARG A 137 3.74 7.64 -22.22
N ARG A 138 3.02 7.78 -21.10
CA ARG A 138 3.46 7.27 -19.80
C ARG A 138 2.91 5.86 -19.59
N GLU A 139 3.78 4.96 -19.16
CA GLU A 139 3.42 3.58 -18.83
C GLU A 139 3.90 3.25 -17.40
N PRO A 140 3.18 2.40 -16.66
CA PRO A 140 3.64 1.96 -15.35
C PRO A 140 4.94 1.17 -15.47
N ILE A 141 5.88 1.39 -14.54
CA ILE A 141 7.22 0.80 -14.60
C ILE A 141 7.26 -0.70 -14.27
N GLY A 142 6.29 -1.20 -13.50
CA GLY A 142 6.29 -2.58 -13.03
C GLY A 142 5.93 -2.71 -11.55
N VAL A 143 6.45 -3.78 -10.94
CA VAL A 143 6.34 -4.04 -9.51
C VAL A 143 7.21 -3.04 -8.74
N VAL A 144 6.68 -2.53 -7.63
CA VAL A 144 7.37 -1.58 -6.73
C VAL A 144 7.54 -2.24 -5.37
N ALA A 145 8.77 -2.22 -4.84
CA ALA A 145 9.07 -2.60 -3.47
C ALA A 145 9.18 -1.33 -2.61
N GLN A 146 8.43 -1.28 -1.51
CA GLN A 146 8.42 -0.18 -0.57
C GLN A 146 8.85 -0.69 0.81
N VAL A 147 9.82 -0.03 1.43
CA VAL A 147 10.25 -0.28 2.81
C VAL A 147 9.88 0.95 3.64
N THR A 148 9.13 0.76 4.70
CA THR A 148 8.63 1.85 5.55
C THR A 148 9.26 1.81 6.93
N PRO A 149 9.54 2.99 7.52
CA PRO A 149 10.06 3.06 8.88
C PRO A 149 8.99 2.65 9.89
N GLY A 150 9.42 2.05 11.01
CA GLY A 150 8.50 1.65 12.09
C GLY A 150 7.89 2.80 12.89
N THR A 151 8.30 4.05 12.63
CA THR A 151 7.83 5.24 13.36
C THR A 151 6.46 5.73 12.91
N ILE A 152 6.14 5.58 11.63
CA ILE A 152 4.83 5.87 11.03
C ILE A 152 4.56 4.74 10.04
N PRO A 153 3.83 3.69 10.46
CA PRO A 153 3.46 2.59 9.58
C PRO A 153 2.58 3.14 8.45
N SER A 154 2.97 2.81 7.23
CA SER A 154 2.21 3.11 6.00
C SER A 154 0.95 2.30 5.87
#